data_AF-A0A0Q0UKH3-F1
#
_entry.id   AF-A0A0Q0UKH3-F1
#
_cell.length_a   1.000
_cell.length_b   1.000
_cell.length_c   1.000
_cell.angle_alpha   90.00
_cell.angle_beta   90.00
_cell.angle_gamma   90.00
#
_symmetry.space_group_name_H-M   'P 1'
#
loop_
_entity.id
_entity.type
_entity.pdbx_description
1 polymer ?
#
loop_
_entity_poly.entity_id
_entity_poly.type
_entity_poly.pdbx_seq_one_letter_code
_entity_poly.pdbx_strand_id
1 'polypeptide(L)'
;MKSSTKIMYAMTAFLVVMAVIYILATTYVQDDGYRHGTEWAGVVGLVLSAALTAMLGGYLHFTERRVDILPEDWEEAEVADKAGTLGFFSPSSIWPAAMSGAILVLGLGIIYLKWWMIALGAVLLIYTTTKLSLQYGQPREKH
;
A
#
# COMPACT_ATOMS: atom_id res chain seq x y z
N MET A 1 -9.07 -5.54 20.71
CA MET A 1 -8.41 -4.95 19.54
C MET A 1 -6.94 -5.29 19.59
N LYS A 2 -6.45 -5.96 18.55
CA LYS A 2 -5.03 -6.32 18.44
C LYS A 2 -4.18 -5.06 18.29
N SER A 3 -2.90 -5.17 18.63
CA SER A 3 -1.97 -4.02 18.59
C SER A 3 -1.85 -3.43 17.18
N SER A 4 -1.88 -4.26 16.14
CA SER A 4 -1.87 -3.83 14.73
C SER A 4 -3.01 -2.86 14.40
N THR A 5 -4.24 -3.19 14.79
CA THR A 5 -5.42 -2.33 14.60
C THR A 5 -5.32 -1.04 15.41
N LYS A 6 -4.87 -1.12 16.68
CA LYS A 6 -4.72 0.06 17.54
C LYS A 6 -3.72 1.07 16.95
N ILE A 7 -2.61 0.60 16.39
CA ILE A 7 -1.59 1.47 15.78
C ILE A 7 -2.19 2.23 14.58
N MET A 8 -2.94 1.55 13.70
CA MET A 8 -3.57 2.21 12.55
C MET A 8 -4.55 3.30 12.98
N TYR A 9 -5.42 3.03 13.97
CA TYR A 9 -6.35 4.06 14.46
C TYR A 9 -5.64 5.20 15.20
N ALA A 10 -4.55 4.92 15.92
CA ALA A 10 -3.75 5.97 16.54
C ALA A 10 -3.12 6.89 15.48
N MET A 11 -2.61 6.32 14.38
CA MET A 11 -2.11 7.09 13.24
C MET A 11 -3.22 7.90 12.58
N THR A 12 -4.41 7.32 12.38
CA THR A 12 -5.59 8.06 11.87
C THR A 12 -5.92 9.24 12.77
N ALA A 13 -6.03 9.03 14.08
CA ALA A 13 -6.35 10.09 15.03
C ALA A 13 -5.30 11.21 14.98
N PHE A 14 -4.02 10.86 14.97
CA PHE A 14 -2.93 11.82 14.83
C PHE A 14 -3.03 12.61 13.52
N LEU A 15 -3.21 11.93 12.38
CA LEU A 15 -3.28 12.59 11.07
C LEU A 15 -4.52 13.49 10.94
N VAL A 16 -5.66 13.12 11.53
CA VAL A 16 -6.85 13.97 11.57
C VAL A 16 -6.60 15.22 12.42
N VAL A 17 -6.01 15.05 13.60
CA VAL A 17 -5.63 16.18 14.46
C VAL A 17 -4.66 17.10 13.72
N MET A 18 -3.64 16.54 13.07
CA MET A 18 -2.69 17.31 12.28
C MET A 18 -3.34 17.98 11.07
N ALA A 19 -4.29 17.35 10.39
CA ALA A 19 -5.03 17.96 9.29
C ALA A 19 -5.82 19.19 9.76
N VAL A 20 -6.50 19.10 10.92
CA VAL A 20 -7.21 20.23 11.52
C VAL A 20 -6.24 21.34 11.89
N ILE A 21 -5.15 21.01 12.61
CA ILE A 21 -4.11 21.97 12.97
C ILE A 21 -3.54 22.65 11.72
N TYR A 22 -3.27 21.89 10.67
CA TYR A 22 -2.71 22.40 9.41
C TYR A 22 -3.66 23.37 8.69
N ILE A 23 -4.94 23.02 8.59
CA ILE A 23 -5.97 23.88 8.00
C ILE A 23 -6.06 25.18 8.79
N LEU A 24 -6.14 25.11 10.12
CA LEU A 24 -6.23 26.30 10.96
C LEU A 24 -4.96 27.15 10.88
N ALA A 25 -3.78 26.53 10.95
CA ALA A 25 -2.51 27.22 10.87
C ALA A 25 -2.37 27.95 9.53
N THR A 26 -2.56 27.26 8.40
CA THR A 26 -2.42 27.87 7.06
C THR A 26 -3.50 28.91 6.77
N THR A 27 -4.68 28.81 7.39
CA THR A 27 -5.75 29.81 7.20
C THR A 27 -5.53 31.08 8.03
N TYR A 28 -5.07 30.94 9.28
CA TYR A 28 -5.09 32.05 10.25
C TYR A 28 -3.71 32.58 10.65
N VAL A 29 -2.64 31.80 10.49
CA VAL A 29 -1.28 32.24 10.80
C VAL A 29 -0.76 32.98 9.57
N GLN A 30 -0.73 34.31 9.67
CA GLN A 30 -0.16 35.18 8.65
C GLN A 30 1.37 35.12 8.73
N ASP A 31 2.00 34.63 7.68
CA ASP A 31 3.46 34.65 7.49
C ASP A 31 3.76 35.33 6.13
N ASP A 32 4.86 36.07 6.04
CA ASP A 32 5.23 36.88 4.87
C ASP A 32 5.42 36.04 3.60
N GLY A 33 5.60 34.71 3.76
CA GLY A 33 5.70 33.71 2.70
C GLY A 33 4.38 33.10 2.21
N TYR A 34 3.26 33.23 2.96
CA TYR A 34 1.97 32.61 2.63
C TYR A 34 0.86 33.65 2.51
N ARG A 35 0.75 34.27 1.34
CA ARG A 35 -0.27 35.30 1.05
C ARG A 35 -1.66 34.74 0.70
N HIS A 36 -1.83 33.42 0.69
CA HIS A 36 -2.96 32.75 0.02
C HIS A 36 -3.68 31.72 0.90
N GLY A 37 -4.19 32.12 2.07
CA GLY A 37 -5.13 31.31 2.86
C GLY A 37 -4.74 29.83 3.00
N THR A 38 -5.74 28.94 3.00
CA THR A 38 -5.52 27.50 3.20
C THR A 38 -4.64 26.88 2.11
N GLU A 39 -3.62 26.12 2.51
CA GLU A 39 -2.79 25.39 1.57
C GLU A 39 -3.38 24.01 1.22
N TRP A 40 -4.00 23.92 0.04
CA TRP A 40 -4.70 22.72 -0.37
C TRP A 40 -3.82 21.49 -0.63
N ALA A 41 -2.56 21.67 -1.05
CA ALA A 41 -1.68 20.53 -1.35
C ALA A 41 -1.39 19.69 -0.09
N GLY A 42 -0.95 20.34 1.00
CA GLY A 42 -0.77 19.69 2.30
C GLY A 42 -2.07 19.17 2.91
N VAL A 43 -3.17 19.92 2.81
CA VAL A 43 -4.48 19.48 3.32
C VAL A 43 -4.92 18.17 2.67
N VAL A 44 -4.87 18.09 1.33
CA VAL A 44 -5.25 16.88 0.59
C VAL A 44 -4.35 15.71 0.98
N GLY A 45 -3.03 15.93 1.09
CA GLY A 45 -2.07 14.90 1.51
C GLY A 45 -2.38 14.33 2.90
N LEU A 46 -2.64 15.19 3.88
CA LEU A 46 -2.96 14.78 5.26
C LEU A 46 -4.31 14.04 5.33
N VAL A 47 -5.34 14.56 4.67
CA VAL A 47 -6.68 13.94 4.67
C VAL A 47 -6.66 12.58 3.98
N LEU A 48 -6.00 12.43 2.83
CA LEU A 48 -5.89 11.14 2.16
C LEU A 48 -5.04 10.13 2.95
N SER A 49 -4.00 10.60 3.66
CA SER A 49 -3.21 9.75 4.56
C SER A 49 -4.04 9.28 5.78
N ALA A 50 -4.86 10.17 6.34
CA ALA A 50 -5.81 9.81 7.39
C ALA A 50 -6.84 8.79 6.89
N ALA A 51 -7.38 8.99 5.68
CA ALA A 51 -8.31 8.04 5.05
C ALA A 51 -7.66 6.67 4.79
N LEU A 52 -6.40 6.64 4.33
CA LEU A 52 -5.65 5.40 4.10
C LEU A 52 -5.47 4.61 5.40
N THR A 53 -5.00 5.26 6.46
CA THR A 53 -4.81 4.61 7.77
C THR A 53 -6.15 4.16 8.37
N ALA A 54 -7.22 4.94 8.18
CA ALA A 54 -8.56 4.57 8.62
C ALA A 54 -9.08 3.32 7.88
N MET A 55 -8.85 3.26 6.56
CA MET A 55 -9.23 2.11 5.74
C MET A 55 -8.48 0.84 6.16
N LEU A 56 -7.15 0.93 6.34
CA LEU A 56 -6.34 -0.19 6.82
C LEU A 56 -6.73 -0.62 8.24
N GLY A 57 -6.91 0.34 9.15
CA GLY A 57 -7.38 0.08 10.51
C GLY A 57 -8.75 -0.60 10.52
N GLY A 58 -9.70 -0.12 9.71
CA GLY A 58 -11.01 -0.73 9.55
C GLY A 58 -10.96 -2.17 9.01
N TYR A 59 -10.10 -2.43 8.02
CA TYR A 59 -9.90 -3.78 7.50
C TYR A 59 -9.33 -4.74 8.55
N LEU A 60 -8.28 -4.32 9.27
CA LEU A 60 -7.67 -5.12 10.34
C LEU A 60 -8.66 -5.37 11.47
N HIS A 61 -9.40 -4.34 11.89
CA HIS A 61 -10.44 -4.43 12.92
C HIS A 61 -11.57 -5.39 12.54
N PHE A 62 -11.98 -5.37 11.26
CA PHE A 62 -12.99 -6.28 10.74
C PHE A 62 -12.49 -7.73 10.74
N THR A 63 -11.22 -7.93 10.39
CA THR A 63 -10.59 -9.25 10.28
C THR A 63 -10.32 -9.84 11.66
N GLU A 64 -9.75 -9.09 12.61
CA GLU A 64 -9.42 -9.58 13.95
C GLU A 64 -10.66 -10.05 14.73
N ARG A 65 -11.84 -9.49 14.44
CA ARG A 65 -13.10 -9.90 15.07
C ARG A 65 -13.65 -11.22 14.54
N ARG A 66 -13.06 -11.77 13.48
CA ARG A 66 -13.51 -12.98 12.78
C ARG A 66 -12.49 -14.10 12.82
N VAL A 67 -11.38 -13.89 13.51
CA VAL A 67 -10.29 -14.86 13.63
C VAL A 67 -10.01 -15.04 15.11
N ASP A 68 -9.75 -16.29 15.51
CA ASP A 68 -9.36 -16.61 16.88
C ASP A 68 -7.99 -15.99 17.26
N ILE A 69 -7.60 -16.17 18.51
CA ILE A 69 -6.29 -15.74 18.99
C ILE A 69 -5.23 -16.60 18.30
N LEU A 70 -4.32 -15.97 17.55
CA LEU A 70 -3.21 -16.67 16.91
C LEU A 70 -2.09 -16.89 17.94
N PRO A 71 -1.22 -17.90 17.75
CA PRO A 71 -0.03 -18.09 18.60
C PRO A 71 0.88 -16.85 18.69
N GLU A 72 0.90 -16.01 17.65
CA GLU A 72 1.68 -14.77 17.63
C GLU A 72 1.08 -13.63 18.48
N ASP A 73 -0.18 -13.76 18.90
CA ASP A 73 -0.89 -12.82 19.76
C ASP A 73 -1.00 -13.32 21.21
N TRP A 74 -0.39 -14.47 21.55
CA TRP A 74 -0.49 -15.10 22.86
C TRP A 74 0.86 -15.09 23.58
N GLU A 75 0.90 -14.52 24.79
CA GLU A 75 2.15 -14.26 25.52
C GLU A 75 2.88 -15.53 25.99
N GLU A 76 2.15 -16.59 26.32
CA GLU A 76 2.70 -17.88 26.79
C GLU A 76 2.80 -18.94 25.67
N ALA A 77 2.90 -18.52 24.41
CA ALA A 77 2.77 -19.43 23.28
C ALA A 77 4.08 -20.20 23.11
N GLU A 78 3.98 -21.50 22.88
CA GLU A 78 5.15 -22.34 22.63
C GLU A 78 5.49 -22.35 21.14
N VAL A 79 6.75 -22.65 20.81
CA VAL A 79 7.20 -22.80 19.41
C VAL A 79 6.39 -23.87 18.67
N ALA A 80 5.95 -24.90 19.40
CA ALA A 80 5.14 -25.99 18.87
C ALA A 80 3.76 -25.53 18.37
N ASP A 81 3.19 -24.45 18.93
CA ASP A 81 1.86 -23.94 18.57
C ASP A 81 1.80 -23.40 17.12
N LYS A 82 2.96 -23.09 16.52
CA LYS A 82 3.09 -22.63 15.12
C LYS A 82 3.82 -23.65 14.22
N ALA A 83 3.85 -24.93 14.58
CA ALA A 83 4.57 -25.98 13.83
C ALA A 83 3.90 -26.43 12.51
N GLY A 84 2.76 -25.84 12.15
CA GLY A 84 2.06 -26.13 10.90
C GLY A 84 2.78 -25.60 9.65
N THR A 85 2.26 -25.96 8.47
CA THR A 85 2.75 -25.41 7.19
C THR A 85 2.33 -23.95 7.04
N LEU A 86 3.30 -23.04 6.85
CA LEU A 86 3.05 -21.60 6.71
C LEU A 86 2.21 -21.23 5.47
N GLY A 87 2.40 -21.95 4.36
CA GLY A 87 1.77 -21.66 3.08
C GLY A 87 2.71 -21.87 1.91
N PHE A 88 2.31 -21.38 0.75
CA PHE A 88 3.11 -21.43 -0.47
C PHE A 88 4.02 -20.20 -0.58
N PHE A 89 5.31 -20.42 -0.82
CA PHE A 89 6.27 -19.38 -1.14
C PHE A 89 6.91 -19.69 -2.48
N SER A 90 6.95 -18.70 -3.38
CA SER A 90 7.66 -18.78 -4.64
C SER A 90 9.17 -19.00 -4.38
N PRO A 91 9.77 -20.15 -4.76
CA PRO A 91 11.21 -20.36 -4.57
C PRO A 91 12.05 -19.46 -5.48
N SER A 92 11.52 -19.15 -6.67
CA SER A 92 12.11 -18.18 -7.60
C SER A 92 11.04 -17.63 -8.54
N SER A 93 11.16 -16.34 -8.85
CA SER A 93 10.33 -15.68 -9.86
C SER A 93 11.10 -14.54 -10.51
N ILE A 94 11.19 -14.56 -11.84
CA ILE A 94 11.80 -13.48 -12.62
C ILE A 94 10.80 -12.32 -12.86
N TRP A 95 9.50 -12.60 -12.72
CA TRP A 95 8.45 -11.68 -13.12
C TRP A 95 8.41 -10.37 -12.33
N PRO A 96 8.74 -10.29 -11.03
CA PRO A 96 8.86 -9.02 -10.33
C PRO A 96 9.95 -8.12 -10.95
N ALA A 97 11.10 -8.69 -11.31
CA ALA A 97 12.17 -7.93 -11.96
C ALA A 97 11.77 -7.49 -13.39
N ALA A 98 11.12 -8.36 -14.15
CA ALA A 98 10.59 -8.03 -15.48
C ALA A 98 9.51 -6.93 -15.41
N MET A 99 8.65 -6.96 -14.40
CA MET A 99 7.63 -5.94 -14.15
C MET A 99 8.26 -4.59 -13.81
N SER A 100 9.30 -4.56 -12.98
CA SER A 100 10.09 -3.34 -12.73
C SER A 100 10.73 -2.79 -14.01
N GLY A 101 11.24 -3.67 -14.88
CA GLY A 101 11.75 -3.27 -16.20
C GLY A 101 10.66 -2.68 -17.10
N ALA A 102 9.44 -3.23 -17.07
CA ALA A 102 8.30 -2.68 -17.81
C ALA A 102 7.90 -1.29 -17.31
N ILE A 103 7.89 -1.08 -15.98
CA ILE A 103 7.66 0.23 -15.35
C ILE A 103 8.74 1.22 -15.76
N LEU A 104 10.01 0.79 -15.83
CA LEU A 104 11.11 1.64 -16.29
C LEU A 104 10.88 2.11 -17.73
N VAL A 105 10.56 1.21 -18.66
CA VAL A 105 10.26 1.56 -20.06
C VAL A 105 9.08 2.54 -20.14
N LEU A 106 8.00 2.27 -19.39
CA LEU A 106 6.84 3.15 -19.32
C LEU A 106 7.21 4.54 -18.78
N GLY A 107 7.97 4.60 -17.69
CA GLY A 107 8.43 5.84 -17.06
C GLY A 107 9.33 6.67 -17.98
N LEU A 108 10.27 6.03 -18.68
CA LEU A 108 11.08 6.69 -19.71
C LEU A 108 10.20 7.23 -20.85
N GLY A 109 9.14 6.51 -21.21
CA GLY A 109 8.17 6.94 -22.21
C GLY A 109 7.47 8.24 -21.82
N ILE A 110 7.05 8.32 -20.55
CA ILE A 110 6.39 9.50 -19.98
C ILE A 110 7.36 10.68 -19.91
N ILE A 111 8.54 10.49 -19.33
CA ILE A 111 9.53 11.57 -19.12
C ILE A 111 9.98 12.19 -20.45
N TYR A 112 10.24 11.38 -21.49
CA TYR A 112 10.69 11.87 -22.80
C TYR A 112 9.55 12.12 -23.80
N LEU A 113 8.28 12.06 -23.35
CA LEU A 113 7.08 12.23 -24.16
C LEU A 113 7.09 11.38 -25.45
N LYS A 114 7.45 10.10 -25.34
CA LYS A 114 7.47 9.14 -26.45
C LYS A 114 6.25 8.23 -26.39
N TRP A 115 5.18 8.63 -27.08
CA TRP A 115 3.88 7.93 -27.08
C TRP A 115 3.97 6.44 -27.42
N TRP A 116 4.80 6.06 -28.39
CA TRP A 116 4.99 4.65 -28.75
C TRP A 116 5.62 3.85 -27.61
N MET A 117 6.53 4.46 -26.85
CA MET A 117 7.22 3.82 -25.73
C MET A 117 6.32 3.74 -24.49
N ILE A 118 5.42 4.70 -24.31
CA ILE A 118 4.34 4.63 -23.31
C ILE A 118 3.43 3.44 -23.62
N ALA A 119 2.95 3.32 -24.87
CA ALA A 119 2.10 2.20 -25.28
C ALA A 119 2.82 0.86 -25.10
N LEU A 120 4.10 0.76 -25.50
CA LEU A 120 4.92 -0.43 -25.31
C LEU A 120 5.09 -0.77 -23.82
N GLY A 121 5.46 0.21 -22.99
CA GLY A 121 5.63 0.03 -21.55
C GLY A 121 4.34 -0.44 -20.87
N ALA A 122 3.18 0.10 -21.26
CA ALA A 122 1.89 -0.34 -20.77
C ALA A 122 1.57 -1.79 -21.15
N VAL A 123 1.82 -2.18 -22.41
CA VAL A 123 1.64 -3.57 -22.87
C VAL A 123 2.58 -4.52 -22.11
N LEU A 124 3.85 -4.15 -21.93
CA LEU A 124 4.82 -4.93 -21.17
C LEU A 124 4.40 -5.07 -19.69
N LEU A 125 3.87 -4.00 -19.09
CA LEU A 125 3.42 -4.01 -17.71
C LEU A 125 2.21 -4.94 -17.52
N ILE A 126 1.23 -4.87 -18.42
CA ILE A 126 0.07 -5.78 -18.42
C ILE A 126 0.54 -7.23 -18.58
N TYR A 127 1.44 -7.50 -19.53
CA TYR A 127 1.96 -8.84 -19.79
C TYR A 127 2.71 -9.41 -18.59
N THR A 128 3.66 -8.65 -18.03
CA THR A 128 4.47 -9.09 -16.89
C THR A 128 3.63 -9.28 -15.62
N THR A 129 2.65 -8.41 -15.38
CA THR A 129 1.67 -8.58 -14.29
C THR A 129 0.83 -9.85 -14.48
N THR A 130 0.35 -10.10 -15.70
CA THR A 130 -0.42 -11.31 -16.02
C THR A 130 0.42 -12.57 -15.79
N LYS A 131 1.68 -12.56 -16.24
CA LYS A 131 2.60 -13.69 -16.05
C LYS A 131 2.97 -13.92 -14.59
N LEU A 132 3.17 -12.85 -13.80
CA LEU A 132 3.37 -12.94 -12.36
C LEU A 132 2.15 -13.60 -11.68
N SER A 133 0.95 -13.13 -11.98
CA SER A 133 -0.30 -13.64 -11.40
C SER A 133 -0.59 -15.09 -11.77
N LEU A 134 -0.27 -15.51 -13.00
CA LEU A 134 -0.56 -16.85 -13.50
C LEU A 134 0.58 -17.85 -13.27
N GLN A 135 1.75 -17.44 -12.79
CA GLN A 135 2.97 -18.26 -12.75
C GLN A 135 2.76 -19.66 -12.16
N TYR A 136 1.94 -19.78 -11.11
CA TYR A 136 1.68 -21.03 -10.40
C TYR A 136 0.29 -21.63 -10.67
N GLY A 137 -0.50 -20.99 -11.55
CA GLY A 137 -1.86 -21.42 -11.90
C GLY A 137 -1.99 -22.06 -13.29
N GLN A 138 -0.93 -22.07 -14.09
CA GLN A 138 -0.98 -22.60 -15.46
C GLN A 138 -0.95 -24.14 -15.45
N PRO A 139 -1.92 -24.81 -16.09
CA PRO A 139 -1.88 -26.26 -16.25
C PRO A 139 -0.75 -26.66 -17.19
N ARG A 140 -0.32 -27.93 -17.12
CA ARG A 140 0.64 -28.48 -18.07
C ARG A 140 0.12 -28.33 -19.50
N GLU A 141 1.03 -27.99 -20.41
CA GLU A 141 0.72 -28.00 -21.83
C GLU A 141 0.24 -29.40 -22.25
N LYS A 142 -0.78 -29.45 -23.11
CA LYS A 142 -1.47 -30.69 -23.46
C LYS A 142 -0.65 -31.62 -24.36
N HIS A 143 0.48 -31.12 -24.89
CA HIS A 143 1.35 -31.80 -25.84
C HIS A 143 2.81 -31.52 -25.49
#